data_AF-A0A1T4K749-F1
#
_entry.id   AF-A0A1T4K749-F1
#
_cell.length_a   1.000
_cell.length_b   1.000
_cell.length_c   1.000
_cell.angle_alpha   90.00
_cell.angle_beta   90.00
_cell.angle_gamma   90.00
#
_symmetry.space_group_name_H-M   'P 1'
#
loop_
_entity.id
_entity.type
_entity.pdbx_description
1 polymer ?
#
loop_
_entity_poly.entity_id
_entity_poly.type
_entity_poly.pdbx_seq_one_letter_code
_entity_poly.pdbx_strand_id
1 'polypeptide(L)' 'MKKEDIMVKLQEIFADVFGNDNLSINEETNADDIDAWDSLTNITILAAVQDEFSVSFEIDEIVAMKNVGEMIAAIAEKIK' A
#
# COMPACT_ATOMS: atom_id res chain seq x y z
N MET A 1 -2.42 15.37 3.39
CA MET A 1 -1.12 14.95 2.81
C MET A 1 -1.23 14.93 1.30
N LYS A 2 -0.15 15.12 0.52
CA LYS A 2 -0.24 14.99 -0.94
C LYS A 2 -0.05 13.54 -1.36
N LYS A 3 -0.56 13.21 -2.55
CA LYS A 3 -0.39 11.91 -3.20
C LYS A 3 1.08 11.48 -3.29
N GLU A 4 1.95 12.43 -3.62
CA GLU A 4 3.40 12.22 -3.74
C GLU A 4 4.02 11.77 -2.41
N ASP A 5 3.61 12.38 -1.29
CA ASP A 5 4.12 12.02 0.04
C ASP A 5 3.64 10.59 0.44
N ILE A 6 2.38 10.25 0.12
CA ILE A 6 1.86 8.89 0.36
C ILE A 6 2.63 7.87 -0.47
N MET A 7 2.91 8.19 -1.74
CA MET A 7 3.65 7.30 -2.63
C MET A 7 5.06 6.99 -2.12
N VAL A 8 5.79 8.00 -1.63
CA VAL A 8 7.12 7.80 -1.03
C VAL A 8 7.04 6.85 0.17
N LYS A 9 6.05 7.03 1.03
CA LYS A 9 5.82 6.17 2.20
C LYS A 9 5.42 4.74 1.82
N LEU A 10 4.56 4.57 0.83
CA LEU A 10 4.22 3.25 0.31
C LEU A 10 5.45 2.58 -0.30
N GLN A 11 6.29 3.31 -1.03
CA GLN A 11 7.52 2.77 -1.57
C GLN A 11 8.46 2.24 -0.49
N GLU A 12 8.59 2.93 0.65
CA GLU A 12 9.34 2.47 1.82
C GLU A 12 8.71 1.20 2.43
N ILE A 13 7.39 1.19 2.67
CA ILE A 13 6.67 0.04 3.24
C ILE A 13 6.81 -1.20 2.35
N PHE A 14 6.65 -1.05 1.04
CA PHE A 14 6.79 -2.15 0.10
C PHE A 14 8.22 -2.68 0.09
N ALA A 15 9.23 -1.80 0.08
CA ALA A 15 10.63 -2.21 0.15
C ALA A 15 10.93 -3.01 1.43
N ASP A 16 10.42 -2.56 2.58
CA ASP A 16 10.58 -3.24 3.87
C ASP A 16 9.87 -4.60 3.92
N VAL A 17 8.61 -4.66 3.48
CA VAL A 17 7.81 -5.91 3.51
C VAL A 17 8.39 -6.96 2.58
N PHE A 18 8.85 -6.56 1.39
CA PHE A 18 9.43 -7.48 0.42
C PHE A 18 10.94 -7.68 0.59
N GLY A 19 11.59 -6.93 1.50
CA GLY A 19 13.03 -6.96 1.70
C GLY A 19 13.81 -6.60 0.42
N ASN A 20 13.26 -5.69 -0.40
CA ASN A 20 13.82 -5.31 -1.69
C ASN A 20 13.84 -3.79 -1.88
N ASP A 21 14.97 -3.18 -1.53
CA ASP A 21 15.22 -1.74 -1.66
C ASP A 21 15.24 -1.25 -3.13
N ASN A 22 15.38 -2.16 -4.10
CA ASN A 22 15.34 -1.85 -5.52
C ASN A 22 13.95 -2.02 -6.14
N LEU A 23 12.95 -2.41 -5.34
CA LEU A 23 11.57 -2.49 -5.80
C LEU A 23 11.11 -1.07 -6.16
N SER A 24 10.56 -0.88 -7.36
CA SER A 24 9.94 0.37 -7.75
C SER A 24 8.45 0.11 -7.98
N ILE A 25 7.63 0.71 -7.13
CA ILE A 25 6.17 0.65 -7.28
C ILE A 25 5.66 1.91 -8.00
N ASN A 26 4.58 1.74 -8.73
CA ASN A 26 3.81 2.81 -9.34
C ASN A 26 2.32 2.60 -9.02
N GLU A 27 1.45 3.52 -9.44
CA GLU A 27 0.02 3.46 -9.12
C GLU A 27 -0.71 2.26 -9.74
N GLU A 28 -0.18 1.73 -10.86
CA GLU A 28 -0.75 0.57 -11.55
C GLU A 28 -0.22 -0.74 -10.97
N THR A 29 0.86 -0.70 -10.18
CA THR A 29 1.46 -1.87 -9.54
C THR A 29 0.42 -2.59 -8.67
N ASN A 30 0.27 -3.88 -8.94
CA ASN A 30 -0.67 -4.77 -8.27
C ASN A 30 0.00 -6.11 -7.96
N ALA A 31 -0.76 -7.03 -7.36
CA ALA A 31 -0.25 -8.34 -6.96
C ALA A 31 0.23 -9.21 -8.13
N ASP A 32 -0.24 -8.99 -9.36
CA ASP A 32 0.22 -9.72 -10.54
C ASP A 32 1.60 -9.22 -11.03
N ASP A 33 2.02 -8.00 -10.66
CA ASP A 33 3.33 -7.44 -11.03
C ASP A 33 4.47 -7.88 -10.08
N ILE A 34 4.11 -8.33 -8.88
CA ILE A 34 5.06 -8.70 -7.83
C ILE A 34 4.74 -10.13 -7.40
N ASP A 35 5.54 -11.11 -7.84
CA ASP A 35 5.34 -12.53 -7.50
C ASP A 35 5.29 -12.80 -5.98
N ALA A 36 5.99 -11.98 -5.19
CA ALA A 36 6.01 -12.08 -3.73
C ALA A 36 4.74 -11.49 -3.08
N TRP A 37 3.92 -10.75 -3.82
CA TRP A 37 2.71 -10.12 -3.32
C TRP A 37 1.54 -11.11 -3.33
N ASP A 38 1.35 -11.78 -2.20
CA ASP A 38 0.26 -12.71 -1.96
C ASP A 38 -0.75 -12.16 -0.91
N SER A 39 -1.70 -13.00 -0.48
CA SER A 39 -2.68 -12.60 0.53
C SER A 39 -2.07 -12.29 1.90
N LEU A 40 -0.98 -12.96 2.28
CA LEU A 40 -0.32 -12.75 3.57
C LEU A 40 0.48 -11.44 3.54
N THR A 41 1.27 -11.19 2.50
CA THR A 41 1.99 -9.94 2.36
C THR A 41 1.04 -8.76 2.19
N ASN A 42 -0.11 -8.94 1.53
CA ASN A 42 -1.14 -7.90 1.44
C ASN A 42 -1.63 -7.48 2.83
N ILE A 43 -1.87 -8.43 3.73
CA ILE A 43 -2.25 -8.13 5.12
C ILE A 43 -1.12 -7.40 5.85
N THR A 44 0.14 -7.79 5.64
CA THR A 44 1.30 -7.11 6.23
C THR A 44 1.46 -5.68 5.73
N ILE A 45 1.33 -5.45 4.42
CA ILE A 45 1.36 -4.11 3.81
C ILE A 45 0.27 -3.25 4.43
N LEU A 46 -0.97 -3.74 4.47
CA LEU A 46 -2.09 -3.00 5.03
C LEU A 46 -1.88 -2.68 6.52
N ALA A 47 -1.34 -3.61 7.31
CA ALA A 47 -1.01 -3.37 8.70
C ALA A 47 0.06 -2.27 8.86
N ALA A 48 1.12 -2.30 8.05
CA ALA A 48 2.17 -1.28 8.05
C ALA A 48 1.65 0.10 7.61
N VAL A 49 0.79 0.14 6.58
CA VAL A 49 0.12 1.36 6.13
C VAL A 49 -0.76 1.95 7.23
N GLN A 50 -1.56 1.12 7.90
CA GLN A 50 -2.42 1.59 8.99
C GLN A 50 -1.61 2.21 10.14
N ASP A 51 -0.46 1.62 10.48
CA ASP A 51 0.45 2.15 11.50
C ASP A 51 1.10 3.47 11.05
N GLU A 52 1.72 3.48 9.87
CA GLU A 52 2.47 4.63 9.33
C GLU A 52 1.58 5.87 9.16
N PHE A 53 0.35 5.69 8.65
CA PHE A 53 -0.58 6.79 8.41
C PHE A 53 -1.57 7.00 9.57
N SER A 54 -1.53 6.16 10.61
CA SER A 54 -2.52 6.16 11.71
C SER A 54 -3.97 6.09 11.20
N VAL A 55 -4.23 5.22 10.21
CA VAL A 55 -5.55 5.01 9.58
C VAL A 55 -6.06 3.60 9.84
N SER A 56 -7.33 3.36 9.54
CA SER A 56 -7.92 2.01 9.58
C SER A 56 -8.83 1.80 8.38
N PHE A 57 -8.76 0.61 7.79
CA PHE A 57 -9.55 0.21 6.65
C PHE A 57 -10.57 -0.85 7.04
N GLU A 58 -11.80 -0.70 6.55
CA GLU A 58 -12.82 -1.73 6.62
C GLU A 58 -12.48 -2.89 5.67
N ILE A 59 -13.04 -4.06 5.96
CA ILE A 59 -12.82 -5.26 5.12
C ILE A 59 -13.21 -5.00 3.66
N ASP A 60 -14.33 -4.30 3.43
CA ASP A 60 -14.79 -3.99 2.08
C ASP A 60 -13.81 -3.08 1.33
N GLU A 61 -13.15 -2.14 2.02
CA GLU A 61 -12.10 -1.28 1.44
C GLU A 61 -10.87 -2.10 1.07
N ILE A 62 -10.47 -3.02 1.95
CA ILE A 62 -9.34 -3.94 1.73
C ILE A 62 -9.57 -4.83 0.52
N VAL A 63 -10.79 -5.37 0.37
CA VAL A 63 -11.17 -6.22 -0.77
C VAL A 63 -11.28 -5.39 -2.06
N ALA A 64 -11.66 -4.12 -1.96
CA ALA A 64 -11.75 -3.22 -3.11
C ALA A 64 -10.38 -2.76 -3.62
N MET A 65 -9.36 -2.66 -2.76
CA MET A 65 -8.00 -2.26 -3.13
C MET A 65 -7.28 -3.34 -3.95
N LYS A 66 -7.10 -3.06 -5.25
CA LYS A 66 -6.44 -3.99 -6.19
C LYS A 66 -5.04 -3.57 -6.60
N ASN A 67 -4.72 -2.29 -6.48
CA ASN A 67 -3.43 -1.72 -6.86
C ASN A 67 -3.01 -0.62 -5.89
N VAL A 68 -1.76 -0.19 -6.01
CA VAL A 68 -1.17 0.89 -5.21
C VAL A 68 -1.95 2.20 -5.37
N GLY A 69 -2.47 2.51 -6.56
CA GLY A 69 -3.25 3.72 -6.82
C GLY A 69 -4.53 3.81 -5.97
N GLU A 70 -5.28 2.71 -5.88
CA GLU A 70 -6.46 2.61 -5.02
C GLU A 70 -6.11 2.70 -3.54
N MET A 71 -4.97 2.14 -3.14
CA MET A 71 -4.45 2.27 -1.77
C MET A 71 -4.13 3.73 -1.44
N ILE A 72 -3.47 4.46 -2.35
CA ILE A 72 -3.19 5.89 -2.17
C ILE A 72 -4.50 6.69 -2.04
N ALA A 73 -5.50 6.40 -2.87
CA ALA A 73 -6.79 7.06 -2.81
C ALA A 73 -7.48 6.81 -1.45
N ALA A 74 -7.52 5.55 -1.00
CA ALA A 74 -8.11 5.18 0.28
C ALA A 74 -7.42 5.87 1.45
N ILE A 75 -6.07 5.88 1.48
CA ILE A 75 -5.29 6.60 2.50
C ILE A 75 -5.63 8.10 2.47
N ALA A 76 -5.62 8.71 1.29
CA ALA A 76 -5.91 10.13 1.12
C ALA A 76 -7.32 10.54 1.59
N GLU A 77 -8.30 9.64 1.47
CA GLU A 77 -9.65 9.86 1.99
C GLU A 77 -9.72 9.77 3.52
N LYS A 78 -8.90 8.93 4.17
CA LYS A 78 -8.88 8.77 5.64
C LYS A 78 -8.17 9.91 6.36
N ILE A 79 -7.11 10.46 5.77
CA ILE A 79 -6.27 11.52 6.37
C ILE A 79 -6.77 12.95 6.09
N LYS A 80 -8.03 13.07 5.67
CA LYS A 80 -8.65 14.31 5.23
C LYS A 80 -8.95 15.28 6.37
#